data_AF-A0A2X4TRE4-F1
#
_entry.id   AF-A0A2X4TRE4-F1
#
_cell.length_a   1.000
_cell.length_b   1.000
_cell.length_c   1.000
_cell.angle_alpha   90.00
_cell.angle_beta   90.00
_cell.angle_gamma   90.00
#
_symmetry.space_group_name_H-M   'P 1'
#
loop_
_entity.id
_entity.type
_entity.pdbx_description
1 polymer ?
#
loop_
_entity_poly.entity_id
_entity_poly.type
_entity_poly.pdbx_seq_one_letter_code
_entity_poly.pdbx_strand_id
1 'polypeptide(L)'
;MTYALKKLLVITLIAVLGPFGVASALAASSLSDIKVSNAQREATVSVSFNGPPDYAFFPLHGPDRVVLDVNQKGKVGGLPLSFSGQNLVKSIRSSTPKDAQSVRLVFDLTQRSKTRVATRQNGGIYTVVFTIAAEGSANTNVVRRTPAAIPARPCSGPRPGTQSAGDE
;
A
#
# COMPACT_ATOMS: atom_id res chain seq x y z
N MET A 1 -44.91 47.02 52.91
CA MET A 1 -44.25 47.63 51.74
C MET A 1 -43.09 46.69 51.37
N THR A 2 -43.29 45.56 50.65
CA THR A 2 -43.33 45.44 49.17
C THR A 2 -42.27 46.35 48.54
N TYR A 3 -41.29 45.87 47.76
CA TYR A 3 -41.49 45.33 46.41
C TYR A 3 -40.46 44.23 46.06
N ALA A 4 -40.97 43.03 45.77
CA ALA A 4 -40.43 42.19 44.71
C ALA A 4 -41.12 42.62 43.40
N LEU A 5 -40.37 42.97 42.35
CA LEU A 5 -40.95 43.07 41.00
C LEU A 5 -39.89 42.85 39.91
N LYS A 6 -40.21 41.89 39.04
CA LYS A 6 -39.50 41.44 37.84
C LYS A 6 -39.52 42.48 36.70
N LYS A 7 -38.67 42.21 35.68
CA LYS A 7 -38.60 42.74 34.28
C LYS A 7 -37.47 43.78 34.10
N LEU A 8 -36.64 43.81 33.04
CA LEU A 8 -36.78 43.37 31.65
C LEU A 8 -35.37 43.07 31.04
N LEU A 9 -35.40 42.26 29.99
CA LEU A 9 -34.36 41.70 29.11
C LEU A 9 -33.62 42.72 28.21
N VAL A 10 -32.29 42.56 28.04
CA VAL A 10 -31.42 43.08 26.94
C VAL A 10 -30.17 42.16 26.85
N ILE A 11 -30.14 41.06 26.05
CA ILE A 11 -29.55 40.92 24.69
C ILE A 11 -28.27 41.76 24.54
N THR A 12 -27.01 41.26 24.53
CA THR A 12 -26.31 40.43 23.53
C THR A 12 -24.82 40.42 23.92
N LEU A 13 -24.12 39.26 23.93
CA LEU A 13 -22.85 39.10 23.20
C LEU A 13 -22.46 37.62 23.18
N ILE A 14 -22.46 37.09 21.97
CA ILE A 14 -22.05 35.76 21.58
C ILE A 14 -20.55 35.61 21.82
N ALA A 15 -20.17 34.65 22.66
CA ALA A 15 -18.84 34.05 22.64
C ALA A 15 -18.98 32.53 22.80
N VAL A 16 -19.67 31.92 21.83
CA VAL A 16 -19.50 30.49 21.54
C VAL A 16 -18.08 30.35 20.98
N LEU A 17 -17.11 30.19 21.86
CA LEU A 17 -15.75 29.83 21.53
C LEU A 17 -15.67 28.30 21.45
N GLY A 18 -16.36 27.73 20.47
CA GLY A 18 -16.15 26.35 20.02
C GLY A 18 -15.27 26.40 18.77
N PRO A 19 -14.23 25.57 18.63
CA PRO A 19 -13.29 25.69 17.54
C PRO A 19 -14.05 25.42 16.24
N PHE A 20 -14.12 26.42 15.36
CA PHE A 20 -14.44 26.19 13.96
C PHE A 20 -13.33 25.32 13.42
N GLY A 21 -13.55 24.00 13.48
CA GLY A 21 -12.73 23.02 12.82
C GLY A 21 -12.64 23.43 11.36
N VAL A 22 -11.42 23.74 10.91
CA VAL A 22 -11.14 23.88 9.49
C VAL A 22 -11.46 22.53 8.86
N ALA A 23 -12.65 22.41 8.28
CA ALA A 23 -12.95 21.30 7.39
C ALA A 23 -12.03 21.50 6.18
N SER A 24 -10.84 20.90 6.24
CA SER A 24 -9.98 20.78 5.07
C SER A 24 -10.79 20.01 4.04
N ALA A 25 -11.37 20.74 3.08
CA ALA A 25 -11.92 20.13 1.88
C ALA A 25 -10.74 19.44 1.20
N LEU A 26 -10.61 18.13 1.41
CA LEU A 26 -9.67 17.31 0.68
C LEU A 26 -10.01 17.50 -0.80
N ALA A 27 -9.13 18.15 -1.54
CA ALA A 27 -9.29 18.34 -2.98
C ALA A 27 -9.51 16.95 -3.58
N ALA A 28 -10.62 16.77 -4.30
CA ALA A 28 -10.96 15.48 -4.88
C ALA A 28 -9.84 15.05 -5.83
N SER A 29 -9.20 13.93 -5.54
CA SER A 29 -8.20 13.33 -6.43
C SER A 29 -8.87 12.86 -7.71
N SER A 30 -8.26 13.12 -8.86
CA SER A 30 -8.70 12.59 -10.15
C SER A 30 -7.65 11.67 -10.72
N LEU A 31 -8.05 10.46 -11.08
CA LEU A 31 -7.24 9.49 -11.81
C LEU A 31 -6.85 10.07 -13.17
N SER A 32 -5.55 10.12 -13.44
CA SER A 32 -4.99 10.75 -14.63
C SER A 32 -4.37 9.77 -15.61
N ASP A 33 -3.78 8.68 -15.15
CA ASP A 33 -3.13 7.69 -16.03
C ASP A 33 -3.09 6.30 -15.38
N ILE A 34 -3.09 5.27 -16.23
CA ILE A 34 -2.87 3.88 -15.82
C ILE A 34 -1.74 3.32 -16.68
N LYS A 35 -0.61 2.99 -16.06
CA LYS A 35 0.48 2.24 -16.70
C LYS A 35 0.47 0.80 -16.25
N VAL A 36 0.74 -0.10 -17.19
CA VAL A 36 0.80 -1.53 -16.92
C VAL A 36 2.09 -2.09 -17.50
N SER A 37 2.90 -2.68 -16.64
CA SER A 37 3.95 -3.63 -17.01
C SER A 37 3.43 -5.02 -16.69
N ASN A 38 3.32 -5.89 -17.70
CA ASN A 38 2.63 -7.17 -17.57
C ASN A 38 3.53 -8.29 -18.08
N ALA A 39 3.76 -9.30 -17.23
CA ALA A 39 4.46 -10.52 -17.58
C ALA A 39 3.69 -11.73 -17.03
N GLN A 40 4.16 -12.93 -17.34
CA GLN A 40 3.49 -14.18 -16.96
C GLN A 40 3.40 -14.41 -15.44
N ARG A 41 4.42 -13.99 -14.70
CA ARG A 41 4.58 -14.28 -13.27
C ARG A 41 4.48 -13.06 -12.37
N GLU A 42 4.70 -11.88 -12.92
CA GLU A 42 4.58 -10.61 -12.20
C GLU A 42 3.97 -9.56 -13.12
N ALA A 43 3.11 -8.71 -12.56
CA ALA A 43 2.60 -7.53 -13.21
C ALA A 43 2.67 -6.34 -12.25
N THR A 44 3.01 -5.18 -12.78
CA THR A 44 2.96 -3.91 -12.07
C THR A 44 1.94 -3.00 -12.73
N VAL A 45 0.90 -2.63 -11.99
CA VAL A 45 -0.12 -1.66 -12.41
C VAL A 45 0.09 -0.38 -11.61
N SER A 46 0.42 0.71 -12.28
CA SER A 46 0.60 2.03 -11.67
C SER A 46 -0.58 2.91 -12.02
N VAL A 47 -1.33 3.34 -11.01
CA VAL A 47 -2.49 4.23 -11.16
C VAL A 47 -2.12 5.61 -10.62
N SER A 48 -2.13 6.62 -11.48
CA SER A 48 -1.71 7.99 -11.15
C SER A 48 -2.91 8.90 -10.90
N PHE A 49 -2.74 9.82 -9.96
CA PHE A 49 -3.74 10.78 -9.51
C PHE A 49 -3.15 12.18 -9.41
N ASN A 50 -3.95 13.20 -9.74
CA ASN A 50 -3.54 14.62 -9.69
C ASN A 50 -3.71 15.25 -8.29
N GLY A 51 -3.85 14.43 -7.25
CA GLY A 51 -4.04 14.80 -5.86
C GLY A 51 -4.00 13.55 -4.98
N PRO A 52 -3.93 13.70 -3.64
CA PRO A 52 -3.85 12.56 -2.72
C PRO A 52 -5.10 11.68 -2.86
N PRO A 53 -4.98 10.42 -3.30
CA PRO A 53 -6.13 9.56 -3.50
C PRO A 53 -6.62 8.98 -2.19
N ASP A 54 -7.93 9.04 -1.97
CA ASP A 54 -8.60 8.20 -0.98
C ASP A 54 -9.09 6.93 -1.69
N TYR A 55 -8.48 5.79 -1.36
CA TYR A 55 -8.71 4.53 -2.03
C TYR A 55 -8.67 3.34 -1.07
N ALA A 56 -9.39 2.28 -1.46
CA ALA A 56 -9.33 0.98 -0.84
C ALA A 56 -9.11 -0.09 -1.92
N PHE A 57 -8.45 -1.18 -1.57
CA PHE A 57 -8.29 -2.31 -2.49
C PHE A 57 -8.53 -3.62 -1.77
N PHE A 58 -8.98 -4.63 -2.52
CA PHE A 58 -9.16 -5.98 -2.01
C PHE A 58 -9.05 -7.01 -3.13
N PRO A 59 -8.45 -8.18 -2.86
CA PRO A 59 -8.48 -9.30 -3.78
C PRO A 59 -9.84 -10.02 -3.73
N LEU A 60 -10.23 -10.64 -4.83
CA LEU A 60 -11.36 -11.56 -4.93
C LEU A 60 -10.90 -12.88 -5.56
N HIS A 61 -11.58 -13.96 -5.22
CA HIS A 61 -11.35 -15.30 -5.77
C HIS A 61 -12.63 -15.84 -6.41
N GLY A 62 -12.48 -16.65 -7.47
CA GLY A 62 -13.59 -17.27 -8.19
C GLY A 62 -14.37 -16.33 -9.14
N PRO A 63 -13.74 -15.68 -10.14
CA PRO A 63 -12.34 -15.78 -10.60
C PRO A 63 -11.38 -14.80 -9.89
N ASP A 64 -10.07 -15.01 -10.03
CA ASP A 64 -9.04 -14.17 -9.39
C ASP A 64 -9.03 -12.73 -9.92
N ARG A 65 -9.18 -11.78 -9.01
CA ARG A 65 -9.25 -10.34 -9.33
C ARG A 65 -8.62 -9.49 -8.23
N VAL A 66 -8.15 -8.31 -8.59
CA VAL A 66 -7.87 -7.22 -7.64
C VAL A 66 -8.85 -6.10 -7.93
N VAL A 67 -9.55 -5.63 -6.90
CA VAL A 67 -10.48 -4.51 -6.99
C VAL A 67 -9.85 -3.29 -6.33
N LEU A 68 -9.96 -2.15 -7.00
CA LEU A 68 -9.54 -0.84 -6.50
C LEU A 68 -10.76 0.08 -6.50
N ASP A 69 -11.18 0.50 -5.32
CA ASP A 69 -12.20 1.54 -5.11
C ASP A 69 -11.50 2.85 -4.81
N VAL A 70 -11.85 3.91 -5.54
CA VAL A 70 -11.31 5.26 -5.35
C VAL A 70 -12.46 6.22 -5.11
N ASN A 71 -12.36 7.06 -4.08
CA ASN A 71 -13.30 8.14 -3.83
C ASN A 71 -12.98 9.32 -4.76
N GLN A 72 -13.58 9.29 -5.95
CA GLN A 72 -13.52 10.35 -6.94
C GLN A 72 -14.83 10.44 -7.73
N LYS A 73 -15.10 11.62 -8.27
CA LYS A 73 -16.24 11.85 -9.18
C LYS A 73 -15.85 11.54 -10.63
N GLY A 74 -16.82 11.07 -11.40
CA GLY A 74 -16.69 10.93 -12.85
C GLY A 74 -16.28 9.53 -13.30
N LYS A 75 -16.08 9.38 -14.61
CA LYS A 75 -15.69 8.12 -15.24
C LYS A 75 -14.21 8.13 -15.57
N VAL A 76 -13.59 6.95 -15.55
CA VAL A 76 -12.22 6.75 -16.02
C VAL A 76 -12.24 6.46 -17.51
N GLY A 77 -11.52 7.27 -18.29
CA GLY A 77 -11.34 7.07 -19.72
C GLY A 77 -10.31 5.97 -20.04
N GLY A 78 -10.34 5.46 -21.27
CA GLY A 78 -9.35 4.49 -21.75
C GLY A 78 -9.51 3.06 -21.23
N LEU A 79 -10.66 2.74 -20.62
CA LEU A 79 -11.00 1.40 -20.15
C LEU A 79 -12.16 0.80 -20.98
N PRO A 80 -12.21 -0.53 -21.17
CA PRO A 80 -11.27 -1.53 -20.64
C PRO A 80 -9.94 -1.60 -21.40
N LEU A 81 -8.88 -1.97 -20.69
CA LEU A 81 -7.61 -2.42 -21.27
C LEU A 81 -7.59 -3.94 -21.27
N SER A 82 -7.32 -4.54 -22.42
CA SER A 82 -7.22 -6.00 -22.58
C SER A 82 -5.82 -6.38 -23.02
N PHE A 83 -5.24 -7.40 -22.40
CA PHE A 83 -3.89 -7.85 -22.69
C PHE A 83 -3.94 -9.25 -23.29
N SER A 84 -3.45 -9.39 -24.52
CA SER A 84 -3.34 -10.67 -25.21
C SER A 84 -2.01 -11.36 -24.89
N GLY A 85 -1.90 -12.66 -25.19
CA GLY A 85 -0.70 -13.45 -24.93
C GLY A 85 -0.60 -13.94 -23.49
N GLN A 86 0.61 -14.32 -23.09
CA GLN A 86 0.86 -14.90 -21.76
C GLN A 86 1.13 -13.79 -20.74
N ASN A 87 0.07 -13.28 -20.12
CA ASN A 87 0.09 -12.18 -19.17
C ASN A 87 -0.60 -12.56 -17.85
N LEU A 88 -0.15 -11.99 -16.73
CA LEU A 88 -0.76 -12.22 -15.44
C LEU A 88 -2.07 -11.43 -15.28
N VAL A 89 -2.07 -10.17 -15.70
CA VAL A 89 -3.28 -9.35 -15.76
C VAL A 89 -3.93 -9.55 -17.13
N LYS A 90 -5.15 -10.08 -17.16
CA LYS A 90 -5.93 -10.31 -18.38
C LYS A 90 -6.56 -9.02 -18.90
N SER A 91 -7.17 -8.26 -18.00
CA SER A 91 -7.84 -7.02 -18.33
C SER A 91 -7.93 -6.08 -17.14
N ILE A 92 -8.00 -4.79 -17.40
CA ILE A 92 -8.39 -3.75 -16.44
C ILE A 92 -9.68 -3.13 -16.94
N ARG A 93 -10.72 -3.09 -16.11
CA ARG A 93 -12.01 -2.50 -16.48
C ARG A 93 -12.60 -1.65 -15.36
N SER A 94 -13.46 -0.72 -15.74
CA SER A 94 -14.38 -0.08 -14.80
C SER A 94 -15.49 -1.06 -14.43
N SER A 95 -15.98 -0.99 -13.19
CA SER A 95 -17.15 -1.74 -12.72
C SER A 95 -18.13 -0.80 -12.03
N THR A 96 -19.25 -1.34 -11.54
CA THR A 96 -20.24 -0.58 -10.79
C THR A 96 -19.57 0.05 -9.56
N PRO A 97 -19.59 1.39 -9.44
CA PRO A 97 -19.08 2.08 -8.27
C PRO A 97 -19.78 1.66 -6.98
N LYS A 98 -19.15 1.94 -5.85
CA LYS A 98 -19.78 1.78 -4.53
C LYS A 98 -20.90 2.81 -4.33
N ASP A 99 -20.70 4.02 -4.84
CA ASP A 99 -21.62 5.17 -4.75
C ASP A 99 -21.33 6.21 -5.86
N ALA A 100 -22.08 7.31 -5.88
CA ALA A 100 -21.93 8.37 -6.89
C ALA A 100 -20.61 9.18 -6.78
N GLN A 101 -19.84 8.97 -5.72
CA GLN A 101 -18.58 9.67 -5.42
C GLN A 101 -17.38 8.74 -5.53
N SER A 102 -17.56 7.57 -6.14
CA SER A 102 -16.52 6.59 -6.27
C SER A 102 -16.38 6.06 -7.70
N VAL A 103 -15.22 5.49 -7.95
CA VAL A 103 -14.92 4.68 -9.13
C VAL A 103 -14.38 3.35 -8.66
N ARG A 104 -14.87 2.27 -9.28
CA ARG A 104 -14.36 0.92 -9.07
C ARG A 104 -13.61 0.44 -10.30
N LEU A 105 -12.34 0.10 -10.13
CA LEU A 105 -11.52 -0.57 -11.12
C LEU A 105 -11.33 -2.04 -10.74
N VAL A 106 -11.33 -2.92 -11.73
CA VAL A 106 -11.13 -4.35 -11.54
C VAL A 106 -10.02 -4.83 -12.45
N PHE A 107 -8.98 -5.41 -11.86
CA PHE A 107 -7.89 -6.07 -12.56
C PHE A 107 -8.19 -7.57 -12.57
N ASP A 108 -8.62 -8.09 -13.71
CA ASP A 108 -8.84 -9.53 -13.86
C ASP A 108 -7.50 -10.23 -14.04
N LEU A 109 -7.29 -11.29 -13.27
CA LEU A 109 -6.06 -12.07 -13.31
C LEU A 109 -6.29 -13.38 -14.04
N THR A 110 -5.23 -13.93 -14.62
CA THR A 110 -5.25 -15.23 -15.29
C THR A 110 -5.04 -16.38 -14.32
N GLN A 111 -4.51 -16.12 -13.13
CA GLN A 111 -4.22 -17.10 -12.09
C GLN A 111 -4.14 -16.46 -10.71
N ARG A 112 -4.18 -17.30 -9.67
CA ARG A 112 -4.06 -16.88 -8.27
C ARG A 112 -2.75 -16.15 -8.02
N SER A 113 -2.84 -15.03 -7.32
CA SER A 113 -1.72 -14.09 -7.15
C SER A 113 -1.77 -13.39 -5.80
N LYS A 114 -0.60 -12.97 -5.32
CA LYS A 114 -0.44 -12.08 -4.18
C LYS A 114 -0.27 -10.65 -4.67
N THR A 115 -0.97 -9.72 -4.03
CA THR A 115 -0.91 -8.30 -4.37
C THR A 115 -0.24 -7.52 -3.26
N ARG A 116 0.72 -6.68 -3.63
CA ARG A 116 1.34 -5.67 -2.77
C ARG A 116 1.02 -4.30 -3.35
N VAL A 117 0.77 -3.34 -2.48
CA VAL A 117 0.42 -1.98 -2.88
C VAL A 117 1.36 -1.01 -2.20
N ALA A 118 1.82 -0.02 -2.96
CA ALA A 118 2.66 1.04 -2.45
C ALA A 118 2.26 2.37 -3.08
N THR A 119 2.06 3.38 -2.24
CA THR A 119 1.81 4.75 -2.71
C THR A 119 3.13 5.49 -2.84
N ARG A 120 3.27 6.25 -3.91
CA ARG A 120 4.41 7.12 -4.21
C ARG A 120 3.88 8.51 -4.49
N GLN A 121 4.66 9.52 -4.13
CA GLN A 121 4.36 10.91 -4.46
C GLN A 121 5.57 11.50 -5.16
N ASN A 122 5.33 12.16 -6.29
CA ASN A 122 6.32 12.94 -7.00
C ASN A 122 5.70 14.31 -7.36
N GLY A 123 6.07 15.33 -6.59
CA GLY A 123 5.43 16.65 -6.67
C GLY A 123 3.93 16.57 -6.38
N GLY A 124 3.11 17.01 -7.34
CA GLY A 124 1.64 16.97 -7.26
C GLY A 124 1.01 15.66 -7.74
N ILE A 125 1.79 14.70 -8.24
CA ILE A 125 1.29 13.42 -8.75
C ILE A 125 1.46 12.34 -7.69
N TYR A 126 0.36 11.66 -7.39
CA TYR A 126 0.31 10.52 -6.49
C TYR A 126 0.10 9.25 -7.31
N THR A 127 0.96 8.25 -7.14
CA THR A 127 0.88 7.00 -7.89
C THR A 127 0.70 5.84 -6.91
N VAL A 128 -0.39 5.10 -7.07
CA VAL A 128 -0.64 3.85 -6.37
C VAL A 128 -0.13 2.70 -7.24
N VAL A 129 0.92 2.04 -6.78
CA VAL A 129 1.60 0.96 -7.50
C VAL A 129 1.15 -0.38 -6.94
N PHE A 130 0.50 -1.19 -7.77
CA PHE A 130 0.10 -2.56 -7.48
C PHE A 130 1.12 -3.52 -8.09
N THR A 131 1.88 -4.22 -7.24
CA THR A 131 2.74 -5.33 -7.64
C THR A 131 1.98 -6.63 -7.40
N ILE A 132 1.66 -7.35 -8.49
CA ILE A 132 0.88 -8.58 -8.49
C ILE A 132 1.82 -9.71 -8.90
N ALA A 133 2.02 -10.68 -8.03
CA ALA A 133 2.90 -11.82 -8.27
C ALA A 133 2.11 -13.13 -8.20
N ALA A 134 2.26 -13.99 -9.20
CA ALA A 134 1.60 -15.29 -9.25
C ALA A 134 1.99 -16.15 -8.04
N GLU A 135 1.01 -16.81 -7.42
CA GLU A 135 1.29 -17.78 -6.36
C GLU A 135 2.07 -18.97 -6.93
N GLY A 136 3.14 -19.37 -6.24
CA GLY A 136 4.13 -20.33 -6.76
C GLY A 136 5.35 -19.69 -7.42
N SER A 137 5.34 -18.38 -7.68
CA SER A 137 6.52 -17.59 -8.04
C SER A 137 7.28 -17.20 -6.76
N ALA A 138 7.87 -18.18 -6.06
CA ALA A 138 8.70 -17.87 -4.90
C ALA A 138 9.95 -17.11 -5.36
N ASN A 139 9.99 -15.81 -5.04
CA ASN A 139 11.14 -14.94 -5.22
C ASN A 139 12.33 -15.52 -4.44
N THR A 140 13.25 -16.20 -5.12
CA THR A 140 14.51 -16.76 -4.60
C THR A 140 15.55 -15.68 -4.31
N ASN A 141 15.16 -14.60 -3.64
CA ASN A 141 16.08 -13.56 -3.19
C ASN A 141 15.86 -13.18 -1.71
N VAL A 142 15.65 -14.20 -0.87
CA VAL A 142 16.07 -14.13 0.52
C VAL A 142 17.47 -14.75 0.55
N VAL A 143 18.49 -13.95 0.27
CA VAL A 143 19.85 -14.27 0.70
C VAL A 143 19.82 -14.30 2.21
N ARG A 144 19.52 -15.49 2.76
CA ARG A 144 19.83 -15.81 4.14
C ARG A 144 21.35 -15.77 4.23
N ARG A 145 21.93 -14.62 4.57
CA ARG A 145 23.29 -14.59 5.12
C ARG A 145 23.20 -15.33 6.45
N THR A 146 23.36 -16.63 6.41
CA THR A 146 23.72 -17.41 7.59
C THR A 146 25.02 -16.81 8.10
N PRO A 147 25.11 -16.32 9.35
CA PRO A 147 26.40 -15.99 9.92
C PRO A 147 27.22 -17.27 9.90
N ALA A 148 28.34 -17.26 9.18
CA ALA A 148 29.29 -18.37 9.20
C ALA A 148 29.72 -18.57 10.65
N ALA A 149 29.44 -19.76 11.20
CA ALA A 149 29.95 -20.15 12.50
C ALA A 149 31.47 -20.06 12.47
N ILE A 150 32.03 -19.24 13.37
CA ILE A 150 33.47 -19.12 13.60
C ILE A 150 33.97 -20.54 13.94
N PRO A 151 34.92 -21.12 13.19
CA PRO A 151 35.48 -22.41 13.56
C PRO A 151 36.21 -22.28 14.90
N ALA A 152 35.79 -23.11 15.85
CA ALA A 152 36.39 -23.21 17.18
C ALA A 152 37.89 -23.56 17.06
N ARG A 153 38.73 -22.81 17.78
CA ARG A 153 40.15 -23.12 17.96
C ARG A 153 40.30 -24.52 18.61
N PRO A 154 41.19 -25.39 18.10
CA PRO A 154 41.59 -26.57 18.85
C PRO A 154 42.44 -26.14 20.05
N CYS A 155 41.91 -26.29 21.25
CA CYS A 155 42.74 -26.38 22.46
C CYS A 155 43.50 -27.70 22.43
N SER A 156 44.76 -27.70 21.99
CA SER A 156 45.69 -28.80 22.25
C SER A 156 46.28 -28.62 23.65
N GLY A 157 45.98 -29.58 24.52
CA GLY A 157 46.24 -29.54 25.97
C GLY A 157 47.72 -29.71 26.40
N PRO A 158 47.96 -29.76 27.72
CA PRO A 158 49.31 -29.83 28.27
C PRO A 158 49.71 -31.29 28.56
N ARG A 159 50.98 -31.66 28.33
CA ARG A 159 51.73 -32.59 29.19
C ARG A 159 53.22 -32.73 28.80
N PRO A 160 54.08 -33.18 29.74
CA PRO A 160 55.44 -32.68 29.93
C PRO A 160 56.52 -33.77 29.77
N GLY A 161 57.79 -33.34 29.84
CA GLY A 161 58.90 -34.19 30.31
C GLY A 161 60.11 -34.21 29.39
N THR A 162 61.13 -33.43 29.74
CA THR A 162 62.52 -33.68 29.32
C THR A 162 63.36 -33.89 30.58
N GLN A 163 63.61 -35.16 30.90
CA GLN A 163 64.74 -35.67 31.70
C GLN A 163 65.72 -36.23 30.65
N SER A 164 67.05 -36.26 30.74
CA SER A 164 68.07 -36.05 31.78
C SER A 164 69.44 -36.06 31.04
N ALA A 165 70.33 -35.09 31.29
CA ALA A 165 71.67 -35.25 31.90
C ALA A 165 72.83 -35.86 31.07
N GLY A 166 74.04 -35.32 31.29
CA GLY A 166 75.37 -35.85 30.95
C GLY A 166 76.14 -34.95 29.96
N ASP A 167 77.08 -34.10 30.38
CA ASP A 167 78.50 -34.37 30.69
C ASP A 167 79.28 -34.98 29.51
N GLU A 168 79.94 -34.12 28.72
CA GLU A 168 81.41 -34.02 28.53
C GLU A 168 81.76 -32.72 27.78
#